data_AF-A0A2V9MSY2-F1
#
_entry.id   AF-A0A2V9MSY2-F1
#
_cell.length_a   1.000
_cell.length_b   1.000
_cell.length_c   1.000
_cell.angle_alpha   90.00
_cell.angle_beta   90.00
_cell.angle_gamma   90.00
#
_symmetry.space_group_name_H-M   'P 1'
#
loop_
_entity.id
_entity.type
_entity.pdbx_description
1 polymer ?
#
loop_
_entity_poly.entity_id
_entity_poly.type
_entity_poly.pdbx_seq_one_letter_code
_entity_poly.pdbx_strand_id
1 'polypeptide(L)' 'MIKSFRSKDAQRLHQRERVPRFRAIERIAQRKLRQLDAAVSLRDLASPPGNRLEALKRERAGQHSIRINDQWR' A
#
# COMPACT_ATOMS: atom_id res chain seq x y z
N MET A 1 8.77 4.01 7.25
CA MET A 1 7.86 4.06 8.43
C MET A 1 6.62 4.84 8.06
N ILE A 2 5.43 4.25 8.17
CA ILE A 2 4.17 4.92 7.88
C ILE A 2 3.86 5.93 9.00
N LYS A 3 3.58 7.18 8.61
CA LYS A 3 3.30 8.27 9.56
C LYS A 3 1.82 8.48 9.83
N SER A 4 0.96 8.20 8.86
CA SER A 4 -0.48 8.38 8.99
C SER A 4 -1.24 7.53 7.97
N PHE A 5 -2.53 7.32 8.23
CA PHE A 5 -3.44 6.61 7.35
C PHE A 5 -4.67 7.48 7.07
N ARG A 6 -5.03 7.63 5.79
CA ARG A 6 -6.31 8.25 5.41
C ARG A 6 -7.50 7.30 5.65
N SER A 7 -7.28 6.00 5.51
CA SER A 7 -8.32 4.96 5.67
C SER A 7 -8.14 4.22 6.99
N LYS A 8 -9.19 4.22 7.83
CA LYS A 8 -9.22 3.45 9.08
C LYS A 8 -9.06 1.95 8.81
N ASP A 9 -9.67 1.42 7.74
CA ASP A 9 -9.54 0.01 7.37
C ASP A 9 -8.10 -0.36 7.02
N ALA A 10 -7.36 0.53 6.33
CA ALA A 10 -5.96 0.28 6.00
C ALA A 10 -5.06 0.27 7.25
N GLN A 11 -5.34 1.16 8.21
CA GLN A 11 -4.65 1.20 9.49
C GLN A 11 -4.89 -0.09 10.29
N ARG A 12 -6.14 -0.52 10.41
CA ARG A 12 -6.51 -1.78 11.09
C ARG A 12 -5.84 -2.99 10.44
N LEU A 13 -5.84 -3.04 9.11
CA LEU A 13 -5.15 -4.09 8.38
C LEU A 13 -3.63 -4.08 8.65
N HIS A 14 -3.00 -2.90 8.75
CA HIS A 14 -1.59 -2.77 9.10
C HIS A 14 -1.30 -3.28 10.53
N GLN A 15 -2.22 -3.05 11.46
CA GLN A 15 -2.21 -3.56 12.83
C GLN A 15 -2.53 -5.07 12.93
N ARG A 16 -2.68 -5.76 11.79
CA ARG A 16 -3.03 -7.18 11.67
C ARG A 16 -4.43 -7.51 12.22
N GLU A 17 -5.30 -6.52 12.30
CA GLU A 17 -6.71 -6.76 12.56
C GLU A 17 -7.41 -7.29 11.31
N ARG A 18 -8.42 -8.14 11.53
CA ARG A 18 -9.26 -8.67 10.46
C ARG A 18 -10.17 -7.56 9.93
N VAL A 19 -10.07 -7.29 8.63
CA VAL A 19 -10.94 -6.35 7.92
C VAL A 19 -11.76 -7.11 6.87
N PRO A 20 -13.07 -7.36 7.10
CA PRO A 20 -13.89 -8.19 6.20
C PRO A 20 -13.85 -7.73 4.74
N ARG A 21 -13.84 -6.42 4.50
CA ARG A 21 -13.75 -5.81 3.16
C ARG A 21 -12.49 -6.23 2.39
N PHE A 22 -11.40 -6.50 3.09
CA PHE A 22 -10.11 -6.83 2.49
C PHE A 22 -9.77 -8.32 2.57
N ARG A 23 -10.68 -9.17 3.02
CA ARG A 23 -10.42 -10.60 3.22
C ARG A 23 -9.79 -11.28 1.99
N ALA A 24 -10.26 -10.93 0.78
CA ALA A 24 -9.75 -11.50 -0.47
C ALA A 24 -8.30 -11.09 -0.79
N ILE A 25 -7.83 -9.95 -0.27
CA ILE A 25 -6.50 -9.38 -0.56
C ILE A 25 -5.60 -9.29 0.66
N GLU A 26 -6.08 -9.69 1.84
CA GLU A 26 -5.49 -9.44 3.16
C GLU A 26 -4.00 -9.77 3.21
N ARG A 27 -3.60 -10.97 2.77
CA ARG A 27 -2.21 -11.42 2.79
C ARG A 27 -1.29 -10.55 1.93
N ILE A 28 -1.77 -10.13 0.75
CA ILE A 28 -0.97 -9.31 -0.17
C ILE A 28 -0.93 -7.88 0.33
N ALA A 29 -2.08 -7.31 0.71
CA ALA A 29 -2.20 -5.96 1.22
C ALA A 29 -1.36 -5.75 2.50
N GLN A 30 -1.38 -6.68 3.45
CA GLN A 30 -0.49 -6.64 4.62
C GLN A 30 1.00 -6.65 4.24
N ARG A 31 1.39 -7.47 3.24
CA ARG A 31 2.77 -7.48 2.76
C ARG A 31 3.17 -6.14 2.15
N LYS A 32 2.30 -5.52 1.34
CA LYS A 32 2.53 -4.19 0.75
C LYS A 32 2.63 -3.11 1.83
N LEU A 33 1.76 -3.14 2.84
CA LEU A 33 1.82 -2.22 3.97
C LEU A 33 3.12 -2.36 4.77
N ARG A 34 3.63 -3.59 4.97
CA ARG A 34 4.96 -3.79 5.56
C ARG A 34 6.10 -3.24 4.70
N GLN A 35 6.02 -3.37 3.38
CA GLN A 35 7.00 -2.76 2.47
C GLN A 35 7.00 -1.24 2.57
N LEU A 36 5.81 -0.61 2.57
CA LEU A 36 5.66 0.83 2.79
C LEU A 36 6.25 1.28 4.13
N ASP A 37 6.04 0.48 5.18
CA ASP A 37 6.55 0.78 6.51
C ASP A 37 8.07 0.59 6.62
N ALA A 38 8.66 -0.36 5.90
CA ALA A 38 10.10 -0.61 5.89
C ALA A 38 10.88 0.28 4.90
N ALA A 39 10.23 0.85 3.88
CA ALA A 39 10.91 1.64 2.86
C ALA A 39 11.60 2.88 3.46
N VAL A 40 12.85 3.09 3.03
CA VAL A 40 13.68 4.23 3.42
C VAL A 40 13.60 5.33 2.35
N SER A 41 13.33 4.93 1.11
CA SER A 41 13.21 5.80 -0.04
C SER A 41 12.14 5.31 -1.00
N LEU A 42 11.64 6.23 -1.86
CA LEU A 42 10.59 5.90 -2.83
C LEU A 42 11.01 4.78 -3.80
N ARG A 43 12.29 4.76 -4.21
CA ARG A 43 12.84 3.74 -5.12
C ARG A 43 12.76 2.32 -4.55
N ASP A 44 12.76 2.16 -3.22
CA ASP A 44 12.66 0.85 -2.59
C ASP A 44 11.32 0.19 -2.94
N LEU A 45 10.28 0.99 -3.18
CA LEU A 45 8.95 0.53 -3.56
C LEU A 45 8.84 0.13 -5.04
N ALA A 46 9.86 0.40 -5.86
CA ALA A 46 9.92 -0.14 -7.22
C ALA A 46 10.25 -1.65 -7.23
N SER A 47 10.85 -2.15 -6.14
CA SER A 47 11.12 -3.57 -5.92
C SER A 47 10.11 -4.15 -4.91
N PRO A 48 9.56 -5.35 -5.14
CA PRO A 48 9.70 -6.18 -6.34
C PRO A 48 8.92 -5.60 -7.54
N PRO A 49 9.20 -6.02 -8.79
CA PRO A 49 8.54 -5.51 -10.00
C PRO A 49 7.00 -5.54 -9.96
N GLY A 50 6.42 -6.49 -9.22
CA GLY A 50 4.98 -6.59 -8.98
C GLY A 50 4.37 -5.44 -8.14
N ASN A 51 5.17 -4.51 -7.61
CA ASN A 51 4.67 -3.28 -7.01
C ASN A 51 4.14 -2.32 -8.06
N ARG A 52 4.67 -2.34 -9.28
CA ARG A 52 4.27 -1.43 -10.37
C ARG A 52 4.11 0.01 -9.85
N LEU A 53 5.18 0.52 -9.21
CA LEU A 53 5.18 1.84 -8.60
C LEU A 53 4.80 2.90 -9.64
N GLU A 54 3.74 3.66 -9.35
CA GLU A 54 3.17 4.62 -10.28
C GLU A 54 3.04 6.00 -9.61
N ALA A 55 3.59 7.03 -10.26
CA ALA A 55 3.37 8.42 -9.87
C ALA A 55 1.98 8.86 -10.32
N LEU A 56 1.20 9.40 -9.40
CA LEU A 56 -0.16 9.85 -9.66
C LEU A 56 -0.17 11.27 -10.25
N LYS A 57 -1.22 11.56 -11.03
CA LYS A 57 -1.35 12.81 -11.81
C LYS A 57 -2.48 13.69 -11.28
N ARG A 58 -2.56 14.92 -11.80
CA ARG A 58 -3.61 15.92 -11.51
C ARG A 58 -3.70 16.24 -10.01
N GLU A 59 -4.89 16.17 -9.40
CA GLU A 59 -5.14 16.46 -7.98
C GLU A 59 -4.33 15.59 -7.01
N ARG A 60 -3.73 14.50 -7.49
CA ARG A 60 -2.89 13.59 -6.71
C ARG A 60 -1.41 13.69 -7.08
N ALA A 61 -1.01 14.74 -7.80
CA ALA A 61 0.40 14.99 -8.11
C ALA A 61 1.25 15.00 -6.82
N GLY A 62 2.41 14.35 -6.88
CA GLY A 62 3.28 14.13 -5.72
C GLY A 62 2.97 12.86 -4.90
N GLN A 63 1.82 12.21 -5.15
CA GLN A 63 1.51 10.91 -4.55
C GLN A 63 1.93 9.75 -5.45
N HIS A 64 2.14 8.60 -4.84
CA HIS A 64 2.50 7.36 -5.52
C HIS A 64 1.54 6.24 -5.13
N SER A 65 1.40 5.23 -6.01
CA SER A 65 0.63 4.02 -5.73
C SER A 65 1.45 2.77 -6.03
N ILE A 66 1.14 1.67 -5.31
CA ILE A 66 1.71 0.34 -5.56
C ILE A 66 0.56 -0.65 -5.73
N ARG A 67 0.63 -1.52 -6.73
CA ARG A 67 -0.46 -2.44 -7.07
C ARG A 67 -0.55 -3.61 -6.09
N ILE A 68 -1.77 -3.91 -5.66
CA ILE A 68 -2.12 -5.16 -4.97
C ILE A 68 -2.61 -6.18 -6.01
N ASN A 69 -3.57 -5.79 -6.86
CA ASN A 69 -4.10 -6.56 -8.00
C ASN A 69 -4.80 -5.60 -8.99
N ASP A 70 -5.63 -6.12 -9.90
CA ASP A 70 -6.28 -5.28 -10.93
C ASP A 70 -7.33 -4.31 -10.37
N GLN A 71 -7.89 -4.59 -9.19
CA GLN A 71 -8.88 -3.72 -8.53
C GLN A 71 -8.27 -2.81 -7.46
N TRP A 72 -7.21 -3.27 -6.79
CA TRP A 72 -6.68 -2.64 -5.58
C TRP A 72 -5.26 -2.12 -5.76
N ARG A 73 -5.02 -0.92 -5.21
CA ARG A 73 -3.75 -0.19 -5.18
C ARG A 73 -3.62 0.56 -3.86
#